data_AF-A0A7W0I5Y7-F1
#
_entry.id   AF-A0A7W0I5Y7-F1
#
_cell.length_a   1.000
_cell.length_b   1.000
_cell.length_c   1.000
_cell.angle_alpha   90.00
_cell.angle_beta   90.00
_cell.angle_gamma   90.00
#
_symmetry.space_group_name_H-M   'P 1'
#
loop_
_entity.id
_entity.type
_entity.pdbx_description
1 polymer ?
#
loop_
_entity_poly.entity_id
_entity_poly.type
_entity_poly.pdbx_seq_one_letter_code
_entity_poly.pdbx_strand_id
1 'polypeptide(L)'
;MNNLERYKQYRQTQVKLHTKILDDYIDEVNFKQAGHTLGVLNNRNQVVMEHETEYDALYDFNIYERLRAGKSSLSLFAENYSPEDQIENELIASMLQSQASLYEVIHIDKTEGVLVLKDILNDLNELVKIIDISLSSNTISNPLLFTRVLNLEGFSMTSGLGFVFFIDHKDYILNRSRKMIKKMKSSDTSLNNFITYFHLNRSDGISMRFENVK
;
A
#
# COMPACT_ATOMS: atom_id res chain seq x y z
N MET A 1 -14.38 14.35 -18.72
CA MET A 1 -13.64 14.36 -17.44
C MET A 1 -12.22 13.93 -17.75
N ASN A 2 -11.22 14.73 -17.38
CA ASN A 2 -9.83 14.35 -17.60
C ASN A 2 -9.40 13.29 -16.56
N ASN A 3 -8.27 12.61 -16.79
CA ASN A 3 -7.82 11.54 -15.88
C ASN A 3 -7.49 12.03 -14.46
N LEU A 4 -7.15 13.31 -14.30
CA LEU A 4 -6.86 13.90 -12.99
C LEU A 4 -8.14 14.12 -12.15
N GLU A 5 -9.21 14.56 -12.79
CA GLU A 5 -10.54 14.69 -12.17
C GLU A 5 -11.09 13.31 -11.78
N ARG A 6 -10.94 12.32 -12.68
CA ARG A 6 -11.26 10.91 -12.36
C ARG A 6 -10.45 10.43 -11.16
N TYR A 7 -9.13 10.62 -11.15
CA TYR A 7 -8.28 10.24 -10.03
C TYR A 7 -8.76 10.82 -8.70
N LYS A 8 -9.13 12.11 -8.65
CA LYS A 8 -9.63 12.74 -7.42
C LYS A 8 -10.93 12.10 -6.93
N GLN A 9 -11.87 11.83 -7.83
CA GLN A 9 -13.13 11.15 -7.48
C GLN A 9 -12.86 9.75 -6.95
N TYR A 10 -12.05 8.94 -7.64
CA TYR A 10 -11.71 7.60 -7.20
C TYR A 10 -10.96 7.62 -5.86
N ARG A 11 -10.03 8.56 -5.65
CA ARG A 11 -9.34 8.72 -4.36
C ARG A 11 -10.30 9.05 -3.22
N GLN A 12 -11.24 9.97 -3.42
CA GLN A 12 -12.24 10.31 -2.40
C GLN A 12 -13.15 9.11 -2.09
N THR A 13 -13.60 8.38 -3.11
CA THR A 13 -14.41 7.17 -2.94
C THR A 13 -13.63 6.06 -2.23
N GLN A 14 -12.37 5.86 -2.60
CA GLN A 14 -11.50 4.87 -1.97
C GLN A 14 -11.28 5.16 -0.48
N VAL A 15 -11.05 6.42 -0.11
CA VAL A 15 -10.93 6.82 1.31
C VAL A 15 -12.22 6.50 2.08
N LYS A 16 -13.40 6.77 1.51
CA LYS A 16 -14.68 6.41 2.12
C LYS A 16 -14.84 4.90 2.30
N LEU A 17 -14.45 4.11 1.29
CA LEU A 17 -14.47 2.64 1.37
C LEU A 17 -13.50 2.13 2.44
N HIS A 18 -12.29 2.67 2.51
CA HIS A 18 -11.33 2.35 3.58
C HIS A 18 -11.92 2.66 4.96
N THR A 19 -12.52 3.83 5.16
CA THR A 19 -13.21 4.17 6.41
C THR A 19 -14.31 3.17 6.75
N LYS A 20 -15.21 2.85 5.81
CA LYS A 20 -16.27 1.84 5.99
C LYS A 20 -15.68 0.47 6.42
N ILE A 21 -14.61 0.01 5.75
CA ILE A 21 -13.96 -1.27 6.10
C ILE A 21 -13.32 -1.23 7.49
N LEU A 22 -12.64 -0.14 7.84
CA LEU A 22 -12.03 0.04 9.16
C LEU A 22 -13.10 0.03 10.26
N ASP A 23 -14.18 0.78 10.07
CA ASP A 23 -15.24 0.92 11.08
C ASP A 23 -16.05 -0.38 11.27
N ASP A 24 -16.42 -1.05 10.17
CA ASP A 24 -17.34 -2.18 10.21
C ASP A 24 -16.65 -3.54 10.41
N TYR A 25 -15.38 -3.67 9.99
CA TYR A 25 -14.68 -4.96 9.95
C TYR A 25 -13.43 -5.02 10.79
N ILE A 26 -12.97 -3.95 11.44
CA ILE A 26 -11.73 -3.97 12.23
C ILE A 26 -12.01 -3.50 13.66
N ASP A 27 -12.29 -4.48 14.53
CA ASP A 27 -12.37 -4.24 15.96
C ASP A 27 -10.97 -4.08 16.61
N GLU A 28 -10.97 -3.70 17.90
CA GLU A 28 -9.74 -3.50 18.67
C GLU A 28 -8.84 -4.75 18.71
N VAL A 29 -9.44 -5.94 18.72
CA VAL A 29 -8.72 -7.22 18.78
C VAL A 29 -7.95 -7.43 17.48
N ASN A 30 -8.61 -7.28 16.33
CA ASN A 30 -8.01 -7.43 15.02
C ASN A 30 -6.96 -6.35 14.76
N PHE A 31 -7.24 -5.10 15.16
CA PHE A 31 -6.29 -4.01 15.05
C PHE A 31 -5.00 -4.29 15.83
N LYS A 32 -5.14 -4.82 17.06
CA LYS A 32 -3.98 -5.26 17.87
C LYS A 32 -3.30 -6.49 17.28
N GLN A 33 -4.02 -7.43 16.70
CA GLN A 33 -3.42 -8.59 16.03
C GLN A 33 -2.52 -8.16 14.86
N ALA A 34 -2.96 -7.19 14.05
CA ALA A 34 -2.13 -6.57 13.02
C ALA A 34 -0.89 -5.90 13.63
N GLY A 35 -1.07 -5.12 14.70
CA GLY A 35 0.05 -4.50 15.42
C GLY A 35 1.04 -5.53 15.98
N HIS A 36 0.56 -6.65 16.49
CA HIS A 36 1.40 -7.75 16.97
C HIS A 36 2.20 -8.36 15.83
N THR A 37 1.55 -8.60 14.69
CA THR A 37 2.15 -9.19 13.49
C THR A 37 3.24 -8.29 12.89
N LEU A 38 3.03 -6.96 12.92
CA LEU A 38 4.03 -5.98 12.51
C LEU A 38 5.09 -5.68 13.58
N GLY A 39 5.01 -6.29 14.77
CA GLY A 39 5.97 -6.08 15.85
C GLY A 39 5.95 -4.67 16.43
N VAL A 40 4.78 -4.01 16.43
CA VAL A 40 4.62 -2.61 16.89
C VAL A 40 3.90 -2.48 18.23
N LEU A 41 3.64 -3.60 18.92
CA LEU A 41 3.06 -3.57 20.27
C LEU A 41 4.15 -3.44 21.33
N ASN A 42 3.91 -2.57 22.31
CA ASN A 42 4.74 -2.51 23.51
C ASN A 42 4.33 -3.60 24.53
N ASN A 43 5.07 -3.67 25.65
CA ASN A 43 4.80 -4.62 26.74
C ASN A 43 3.42 -4.45 27.43
N ARG A 44 2.72 -3.34 27.16
CA ARG A 44 1.36 -3.05 27.64
C ARG A 44 0.30 -3.33 26.58
N ASN A 45 0.66 -4.01 25.48
CA ASN A 45 -0.24 -4.35 24.38
C ASN A 45 -0.82 -3.10 23.67
N GLN A 46 -0.07 -2.01 23.65
CA GLN A 46 -0.43 -0.76 22.97
C GLN A 46 0.39 -0.63 21.68
N VAL A 47 -0.24 -0.16 20.61
CA VAL A 47 0.43 0.16 19.34
C VAL A 47 1.34 1.37 19.55
N VAL A 48 2.62 1.22 19.20
CA VAL A 48 3.63 2.27 19.26
C VAL A 48 4.27 2.42 17.89
N MET A 49 4.08 3.61 17.32
CA MET A 49 4.65 4.00 16.04
C MET A 49 5.83 4.95 16.22
N GLU A 50 6.79 4.87 15.32
CA GLU A 50 7.94 5.80 15.26
C GLU A 50 7.55 7.08 14.51
N HIS A 51 6.62 6.96 13.55
CA HIS A 51 6.13 8.06 12.73
C HIS A 51 4.61 7.96 12.51
N GLU A 52 3.93 9.10 12.33
CA GLU A 52 2.48 9.13 12.08
C GLU A 52 2.07 8.36 10.82
N THR A 53 2.90 8.38 9.78
CA THR A 53 2.69 7.67 8.50
C THR A 53 2.66 6.15 8.67
N GLU A 54 3.10 5.61 9.81
CA GLU A 54 2.98 4.18 10.08
C GLU A 54 1.54 3.75 10.39
N TYR A 55 0.67 4.68 10.77
CA TYR A 55 -0.77 4.38 10.86
C TYR A 55 -1.36 4.05 9.50
N ASP A 56 -0.95 4.74 8.44
CA ASP A 56 -1.38 4.43 7.06
C ASP A 56 -0.97 3.00 6.68
N ALA A 57 0.24 2.60 7.07
CA ALA A 57 0.72 1.22 6.88
C ALA A 57 -0.10 0.21 7.69
N LEU A 58 -0.41 0.51 8.95
CA LEU A 58 -1.22 -0.37 9.78
C LEU A 58 -2.66 -0.50 9.26
N TYR A 59 -3.24 0.58 8.73
CA TYR A 59 -4.56 0.56 8.10
C TYR A 59 -4.56 -0.26 6.80
N ASP A 60 -3.61 -0.03 5.88
CA ASP A 60 -3.48 -0.85 4.66
C ASP A 60 -3.31 -2.33 5.04
N PHE A 61 -2.44 -2.63 6.01
CA PHE A 61 -2.20 -3.99 6.47
C PHE A 61 -3.47 -4.67 6.99
N ASN A 62 -4.27 -3.99 7.80
CA ASN A 62 -5.54 -4.53 8.32
C ASN A 62 -6.61 -4.71 7.23
N ILE A 63 -6.62 -3.84 6.23
CA ILE A 63 -7.61 -3.89 5.14
C ILE A 63 -7.30 -5.04 4.18
N TYR A 64 -6.05 -5.14 3.73
CA TYR A 64 -5.69 -5.97 2.57
C TYR A 64 -5.06 -7.32 2.92
N GLU A 65 -4.30 -7.43 4.01
CA GLU A 65 -3.59 -8.67 4.31
C GLU A 65 -4.49 -9.72 5.00
N ARG A 66 -4.16 -10.99 4.77
CA ARG A 66 -5.00 -12.15 5.15
C ARG A 66 -4.76 -12.61 6.59
N LEU A 67 -5.06 -11.75 7.55
CA LEU A 67 -4.79 -12.00 8.97
C LEU A 67 -5.79 -12.95 9.65
N ARG A 68 -6.94 -13.24 9.01
CA ARG A 68 -8.09 -13.94 9.63
C ARG A 68 -8.40 -15.25 8.92
N ALA A 69 -7.73 -16.32 9.32
CA ALA A 69 -7.91 -17.65 8.72
C ALA A 69 -7.79 -17.63 7.17
N GLY A 70 -6.89 -16.81 6.63
CA GLY A 70 -6.69 -16.67 5.19
C GLY A 70 -7.62 -15.68 4.48
N LYS A 71 -8.48 -14.95 5.20
CA LYS A 71 -9.29 -13.84 4.66
C LYS A 71 -8.77 -12.47 5.13
N SER A 72 -8.94 -11.46 4.28
CA SER A 72 -8.70 -10.05 4.60
C SER A 72 -10.00 -9.34 4.99
N SER A 73 -9.91 -8.21 5.71
CA SER A 73 -11.09 -7.39 6.03
C SER A 73 -11.81 -6.93 4.76
N LEU A 74 -11.05 -6.57 3.73
CA LEU A 74 -11.59 -6.24 2.41
C LEU A 74 -12.40 -7.39 1.79
N SER A 75 -11.90 -8.63 1.86
CA SER A 75 -12.65 -9.77 1.30
C SER A 75 -13.97 -10.02 2.03
N LEU A 76 -13.97 -9.87 3.35
CA LEU A 76 -15.19 -10.00 4.16
C LEU A 76 -16.18 -8.86 3.88
N PHE A 77 -15.67 -7.64 3.72
CA PHE A 77 -16.47 -6.48 3.33
C PHE A 77 -17.13 -6.70 1.96
N ALA A 78 -16.35 -7.10 0.96
CA ALA A 78 -16.85 -7.30 -0.40
C ALA A 78 -17.89 -8.44 -0.52
N GLU A 79 -17.84 -9.44 0.37
CA GLU A 79 -18.84 -10.51 0.44
C GLU A 79 -20.23 -10.03 0.88
N ASN A 80 -20.30 -8.92 1.63
CA ASN A 80 -21.53 -8.45 2.29
C ASN A 80 -21.96 -7.04 1.88
N TYR A 81 -21.16 -6.35 1.06
CA TYR A 81 -21.40 -4.98 0.64
C TYR A 81 -21.87 -4.91 -0.81
N SER A 82 -22.90 -4.11 -1.06
CA SER A 82 -23.39 -3.79 -2.40
C SER A 82 -22.86 -2.42 -2.81
N PRO A 83 -21.99 -2.33 -3.84
CA PRO A 83 -21.48 -1.05 -4.32
C PRO A 83 -22.61 -0.07 -4.70
N GLU A 84 -22.47 1.19 -4.28
CA GLU A 84 -23.47 2.23 -4.55
C GLU A 84 -23.44 2.70 -6.00
N ASP A 85 -22.26 2.64 -6.65
CA ASP A 85 -22.04 3.07 -8.02
C ASP A 85 -20.95 2.26 -8.74
N GLN A 86 -20.71 2.60 -10.01
CA GLN A 86 -19.68 1.96 -10.84
C GLN A 86 -18.26 2.17 -10.29
N ILE A 87 -17.97 3.34 -9.69
CA ILE A 87 -16.63 3.66 -9.17
C ILE A 87 -16.33 2.79 -7.95
N GLU A 88 -17.27 2.65 -7.02
CA GLU A 88 -17.12 1.74 -5.88
C GLU A 88 -16.94 0.29 -6.33
N ASN A 89 -17.74 -0.18 -7.30
CA ASN A 89 -17.64 -1.53 -7.81
C ASN A 89 -16.27 -1.82 -8.42
N GLU A 90 -15.78 -0.90 -9.24
CA GLU A 90 -14.47 -0.99 -9.88
C GLU A 90 -13.32 -0.92 -8.86
N LEU A 91 -13.41 -0.02 -7.88
CA LEU A 91 -12.44 0.08 -6.80
C LEU A 91 -12.37 -1.20 -5.98
N ILE A 92 -13.50 -1.75 -5.54
CA ILE A 92 -13.53 -2.99 -4.74
C ILE A 92 -12.90 -4.14 -5.54
N ALA A 93 -13.26 -4.28 -6.82
CA ALA A 93 -12.68 -5.29 -7.70
C ALA A 93 -11.15 -5.14 -7.83
N SER A 94 -10.67 -3.92 -8.05
CA SER A 94 -9.24 -3.60 -8.14
C SER A 94 -8.50 -3.84 -6.83
N MET A 95 -9.08 -3.41 -5.71
CA MET A 95 -8.54 -3.60 -4.36
C MET A 95 -8.38 -5.08 -4.03
N LEU A 96 -9.36 -5.93 -4.37
CA LEU A 96 -9.31 -7.39 -4.10
C LEU A 96 -8.20 -8.10 -4.89
N GLN A 97 -7.86 -7.60 -6.07
CA GLN A 97 -6.82 -8.17 -6.93
C GLN A 97 -5.42 -7.60 -6.65
N SER A 98 -5.35 -6.47 -5.96
CA SER A 98 -4.11 -5.75 -5.71
C SER A 98 -3.20 -6.42 -4.68
N GLN A 99 -1.89 -6.30 -4.90
CA GLN A 99 -0.85 -6.71 -3.96
C GLN A 99 0.17 -5.58 -3.81
N ALA A 100 0.69 -5.41 -2.59
CA ALA A 100 1.80 -4.49 -2.38
C ALA A 100 3.09 -5.09 -2.95
N SER A 101 3.85 -4.30 -3.69
CA SER A 101 5.12 -4.71 -4.29
C SER A 101 6.15 -3.58 -4.20
N LEU A 102 7.41 -3.90 -4.45
CA LEU A 102 8.48 -2.93 -4.58
C LEU A 102 8.65 -2.57 -6.05
N TYR A 103 8.60 -1.28 -6.33
CA TYR A 103 8.72 -0.71 -7.65
C TYR A 103 9.96 0.17 -7.74
N GLU A 104 10.59 0.17 -8.90
CA GLU A 104 11.51 1.21 -9.31
C GLU A 104 10.74 2.31 -10.05
N VAL A 105 10.88 3.56 -9.61
CA VAL A 105 10.29 4.71 -10.31
C VAL A 105 11.20 5.09 -11.48
N ILE A 106 10.75 4.79 -12.69
CA ILE A 106 11.50 5.02 -13.93
C ILE A 106 11.34 6.45 -14.44
N HIS A 107 10.16 7.03 -14.21
CA HIS A 107 9.84 8.38 -14.67
C HIS A 107 8.79 9.03 -13.77
N ILE A 108 8.91 10.35 -13.61
CA ILE A 108 7.94 11.20 -12.88
C ILE A 108 7.58 12.37 -13.78
N ASP A 109 6.30 12.49 -14.09
CA ASP A 109 5.72 13.69 -14.72
C ASP A 109 4.95 14.46 -13.66
N LYS A 110 5.56 15.55 -13.18
CA LYS A 110 5.00 16.40 -12.12
C LYS A 110 3.81 17.22 -12.59
N THR A 111 3.74 17.51 -13.89
CA THR A 111 2.68 18.34 -14.47
C THR A 111 1.39 17.54 -14.58
N GLU A 112 1.49 16.29 -15.01
CA GLU A 112 0.34 15.38 -15.15
C GLU A 112 0.06 14.55 -13.89
N GLY A 113 0.93 14.63 -12.88
CA GLY A 113 0.80 13.88 -11.63
C GLY A 113 1.03 12.39 -11.79
N VAL A 114 1.89 11.99 -12.74
CA VAL A 114 2.06 10.62 -13.21
C VAL A 114 3.41 10.06 -12.77
N LEU A 115 3.43 8.77 -12.45
CA LEU A 115 4.66 7.99 -12.28
C LEU A 115 4.64 6.77 -13.21
N VAL A 116 5.81 6.40 -13.71
CA VAL A 116 6.03 5.13 -14.42
C VAL A 116 6.86 4.23 -13.55
N LEU A 117 6.31 3.07 -13.23
CA LEU A 117 6.84 2.11 -12.27
C LEU A 117 7.26 0.83 -12.98
N LYS A 118 8.34 0.21 -12.51
CA LYS A 118 8.72 -1.16 -12.86
C LYS A 118 8.66 -2.02 -11.61
N ASP A 119 7.84 -3.07 -11.60
CA ASP A 119 7.80 -4.03 -10.48
C ASP A 119 9.10 -4.84 -10.46
N ILE A 120 9.85 -4.77 -9.36
CA ILE A 120 11.14 -5.45 -9.21
C ILE A 120 11.07 -6.71 -8.32
N LEU A 121 9.89 -7.07 -7.80
CA LEU A 121 9.69 -8.33 -7.06
C LEU A 121 9.07 -9.41 -7.92
N ASN A 122 8.17 -9.04 -8.83
CA ASN A 122 7.39 -10.01 -9.61
C ASN A 122 7.99 -10.31 -11.00
N ASP A 123 9.18 -9.76 -11.31
CA ASP A 123 9.91 -9.92 -12.58
C ASP A 123 9.03 -9.73 -13.83
N LEU A 124 8.02 -8.87 -13.71
CA LEU A 124 7.20 -8.45 -14.82
C LEU A 124 7.98 -7.36 -15.56
N ASN A 125 8.31 -7.61 -16.82
CA ASN A 125 8.95 -6.59 -17.68
C ASN A 125 7.97 -5.47 -18.09
N GLU A 126 6.75 -5.47 -17.56
CA GLU A 126 5.73 -4.48 -17.85
C GLU A 126 5.92 -3.24 -16.99
N LEU A 127 5.84 -2.08 -17.63
CA LEU A 127 5.82 -0.79 -16.95
C LEU A 127 4.39 -0.44 -16.57
N VAL A 128 4.19 -0.06 -15.32
CA VAL A 128 2.89 0.36 -14.80
C VAL A 128 2.86 1.87 -14.70
N LYS A 129 1.92 2.51 -15.40
CA LYS A 129 1.69 3.96 -15.32
C LYS A 129 0.63 4.24 -14.27
N ILE A 130 0.99 4.99 -13.23
CA ILE A 130 0.05 5.40 -12.19
C ILE A 130 -0.15 6.93 -12.20
N ILE A 131 -1.30 7.36 -11.71
CA ILE A 131 -1.59 8.75 -11.34
C ILE A 131 -1.56 8.81 -9.81
N ASP A 132 -0.67 9.65 -9.28
CA ASP A 132 -0.60 9.95 -7.86
C ASP A 132 0.01 11.33 -7.66
N ILE A 133 -0.84 12.31 -7.36
CA ILE A 133 -0.46 13.72 -7.22
C ILE A 133 0.54 13.93 -6.08
N SER A 134 0.39 13.20 -4.98
CA SER A 134 1.26 13.38 -3.81
C SER A 134 2.63 12.74 -4.02
N LEU A 135 2.70 11.59 -4.69
CA LEU A 135 3.98 10.95 -5.00
C LEU A 135 4.74 11.71 -6.09
N SER A 136 4.04 12.15 -7.13
CA SER A 136 4.66 12.83 -8.28
C SER A 136 5.22 14.21 -7.93
N SER A 137 4.67 14.90 -6.93
CA SER A 137 5.18 16.20 -6.50
C SER A 137 6.51 16.12 -5.75
N ASN A 138 6.91 14.92 -5.30
CA ASN A 138 8.12 14.72 -4.49
C ASN A 138 9.42 15.15 -5.23
N THR A 139 10.42 15.61 -4.47
CA THR A 139 11.72 16.03 -4.99
C THR A 139 12.72 14.90 -5.17
N ILE A 140 12.46 13.71 -4.63
CA ILE A 140 13.36 12.54 -4.76
C ILE A 140 13.31 12.04 -6.21
N SER A 141 14.48 12.01 -6.86
CA SER A 141 14.60 11.50 -8.22
C SER A 141 14.64 9.98 -8.20
N ASN A 142 13.73 9.36 -8.96
CA ASN A 142 13.70 7.93 -9.28
C ASN A 142 13.86 6.98 -8.08
N PRO A 143 13.09 7.14 -6.99
CA PRO A 143 13.25 6.28 -5.82
C PRO A 143 12.79 4.84 -6.09
N LEU A 144 13.09 3.96 -5.14
CA LEU A 144 12.31 2.74 -4.95
C LEU A 144 11.06 3.05 -4.12
N LEU A 145 9.94 2.46 -4.51
CA LEU A 145 8.65 2.67 -3.88
C LEU A 145 8.00 1.32 -3.58
N PHE A 146 7.82 0.97 -2.30
CA PHE A 146 6.93 -0.13 -1.92
C PHE A 146 5.52 0.43 -1.73
N THR A 147 4.59 0.00 -2.56
CA THR A 147 3.20 0.49 -2.56
C THR A 147 2.26 -0.59 -3.09
N ARG A 148 0.96 -0.37 -2.95
CA ARG A 148 -0.09 -1.20 -3.55
C ARG A 148 -0.71 -0.44 -4.71
N VAL A 149 -0.62 -0.99 -5.90
CA VAL A 149 -1.21 -0.41 -7.11
C VAL A 149 -2.62 -0.96 -7.32
N LEU A 150 -3.57 -0.06 -7.55
CA LEU A 150 -4.95 -0.31 -7.92
C LEU A 150 -5.08 -0.05 -9.43
N ASN A 151 -5.28 -1.11 -10.20
CA ASN A 151 -5.50 -1.03 -11.65
C ASN A 151 -6.98 -0.77 -11.93
N LEU A 152 -7.28 0.34 -12.60
CA LEU A 152 -8.62 0.82 -12.91
C LEU A 152 -8.79 0.91 -14.44
N GLU A 153 -10.02 1.11 -14.89
CA GLU A 153 -10.36 1.32 -16.29
C GLU A 153 -9.78 2.65 -16.79
N GLY A 154 -8.68 2.54 -17.52
CA GLY A 154 -8.01 3.65 -18.20
C GLY A 154 -6.91 4.35 -17.40
N PHE A 155 -6.72 4.04 -16.12
CA PHE A 155 -5.58 4.51 -15.33
C PHE A 155 -5.30 3.59 -14.13
N SER A 156 -4.22 3.85 -13.40
CA SER A 156 -3.92 3.15 -12.16
C SER A 156 -3.54 4.16 -11.08
N MET A 157 -3.72 3.80 -9.81
CA MET A 157 -3.39 4.66 -8.67
C MET A 157 -2.84 3.84 -7.52
N THR A 158 -2.29 4.47 -6.48
CA THR A 158 -1.86 3.76 -5.27
C THR A 158 -3.03 3.56 -4.30
N SER A 159 -2.89 2.65 -3.33
CA SER A 159 -3.83 2.55 -2.21
C SER A 159 -3.74 3.72 -1.22
N GLY A 160 -2.67 4.53 -1.29
CA GLY A 160 -2.30 5.50 -0.26
C GLY A 160 -1.13 5.03 0.61
N LEU A 161 -0.75 3.75 0.52
CA LEU A 161 0.48 3.23 1.12
C LEU A 161 1.72 3.67 0.31
N GLY A 162 2.79 4.06 0.98
CA GLY A 162 4.09 4.19 0.31
C GLY A 162 5.27 4.17 1.28
N PHE A 163 6.20 3.24 1.05
CA PHE A 163 7.53 3.23 1.65
C PHE A 163 8.55 3.57 0.59
N VAL A 164 9.44 4.51 0.88
CA VAL A 164 10.34 5.05 -0.14
C VAL A 164 11.78 4.82 0.28
N PHE A 165 12.59 4.37 -0.67
CA PHE A 165 14.00 4.10 -0.46
C PHE A 165 14.83 4.76 -1.56
N PHE A 166 16.08 5.07 -1.25
CA PHE A 166 17.03 5.54 -2.26
C PHE A 166 17.31 4.44 -3.28
N ILE A 167 17.35 4.81 -4.56
CA ILE A 167 17.67 3.88 -5.64
C ILE A 167 19.06 3.28 -5.52
N ASP A 168 20.02 4.05 -4.99
CA ASP A 168 21.39 3.60 -4.73
C ASP A 168 21.44 2.45 -3.70
N HIS A 169 20.38 2.27 -2.91
CA HIS A 169 20.26 1.19 -1.95
C HIS A 169 19.54 -0.05 -2.51
N LYS A 170 19.18 -0.09 -3.81
CA LYS A 170 18.37 -1.16 -4.40
C LYS A 170 18.88 -2.56 -4.10
N ASP A 171 20.16 -2.85 -4.40
CA ASP A 171 20.72 -4.17 -4.17
C ASP A 171 20.77 -4.53 -2.68
N TYR A 172 21.03 -3.53 -1.83
CA TYR A 172 21.01 -3.72 -0.39
C TYR A 172 19.60 -4.05 0.12
N ILE A 173 18.59 -3.28 -0.28
CA ILE A 173 17.18 -3.47 0.08
C ILE A 173 16.70 -4.86 -0.39
N LEU A 174 16.96 -5.23 -1.64
CA LEU A 174 16.58 -6.54 -2.18
C LEU A 174 17.28 -7.71 -1.48
N ASN A 175 18.58 -7.58 -1.19
CA ASN A 175 19.31 -8.64 -0.51
C ASN A 175 18.87 -8.79 0.95
N ARG A 176 18.58 -7.68 1.62
CA ARG A 176 18.07 -7.68 3.00
C ARG A 176 16.66 -8.24 3.05
N SER A 177 15.77 -7.85 2.13
CA SER A 177 14.41 -8.37 2.08
C SER A 177 14.37 -9.89 1.87
N ARG A 178 15.15 -10.42 0.91
CA ARG A 178 15.29 -11.88 0.72
C ARG A 178 15.74 -12.62 1.97
N LYS A 179 16.72 -12.06 2.71
CA LYS A 179 17.21 -12.65 3.97
C LYS A 179 16.15 -12.63 5.07
N MET A 180 15.33 -11.58 5.13
CA MET A 180 14.24 -11.46 6.11
C MET A 180 13.11 -12.44 5.78
N ILE A 181 12.64 -12.46 4.53
CA ILE A 181 11.58 -13.36 4.07
C ILE A 181 11.96 -14.83 4.28
N LYS A 182 13.21 -15.22 3.99
CA LYS A 182 13.70 -16.61 4.20
C LYS A 182 13.59 -17.09 5.65
N LYS A 183 13.59 -16.18 6.63
CA LYS A 183 13.45 -16.51 8.06
C LYS A 183 11.99 -16.65 8.51
N MET A 184 11.04 -16.19 7.69
CA MET A 184 9.62 -16.27 8.01
C MET A 184 9.10 -17.69 7.78
N LYS A 185 8.20 -18.15 8.67
CA LYS A 185 7.60 -19.49 8.60
C LYS A 185 6.29 -19.52 7.80
N SER A 186 5.85 -18.38 7.27
CA SER A 186 4.62 -18.25 6.49
C SER A 186 4.88 -18.51 5.01
N SER A 187 3.97 -19.21 4.35
CA SER A 187 3.95 -19.36 2.89
C SER A 187 3.22 -18.23 2.16
N ASP A 188 2.63 -17.27 2.90
CA ASP A 188 1.95 -16.11 2.31
C ASP A 188 2.97 -15.05 1.90
N THR A 189 3.28 -14.99 0.61
CA THR A 189 4.24 -14.05 0.02
C THR A 189 3.81 -12.59 0.21
N SER A 190 2.52 -12.27 0.12
CA SER A 190 2.01 -10.90 0.29
C SER A 190 2.27 -10.42 1.72
N LEU A 191 1.88 -11.23 2.69
CA LEU A 191 2.08 -10.97 4.11
C LEU A 191 3.58 -10.80 4.43
N ASN A 192 4.41 -11.72 3.95
CA ASN A 192 5.86 -11.70 4.17
C ASN A 192 6.52 -10.46 3.58
N ASN A 193 6.13 -10.08 2.36
CA ASN A 193 6.62 -8.87 1.70
C ASN A 193 6.23 -7.64 2.51
N PHE A 194 4.96 -7.50 2.89
CA PHE A 194 4.49 -6.34 3.64
C PHE A 194 5.26 -6.17 4.96
N ILE A 195 5.34 -7.21 5.79
CA ILE A 195 6.07 -7.18 7.07
C ILE A 195 7.54 -6.80 6.83
N THR A 196 8.15 -7.39 5.80
CA THR A 196 9.55 -7.13 5.47
C THR A 196 9.79 -5.67 5.10
N TYR A 197 8.99 -5.12 4.19
CA TYR A 197 9.17 -3.75 3.72
C TYR A 197 8.72 -2.70 4.74
N PHE A 198 7.77 -3.03 5.61
CA PHE A 198 7.45 -2.20 6.78
C PHE A 198 8.67 -2.03 7.70
N HIS A 199 9.34 -3.12 8.06
CA HIS A 199 10.54 -3.05 8.90
C HIS A 199 11.73 -2.41 8.18
N LEU A 200 11.89 -2.64 6.88
CA LEU A 200 12.91 -1.95 6.09
C LEU A 200 12.64 -0.45 6.02
N ASN A 201 11.38 -0.02 5.93
CA ASN A 201 11.02 1.40 5.93
C ASN A 201 11.45 2.09 7.23
N ARG A 202 11.29 1.41 8.38
CA ARG A 202 11.77 1.93 9.67
C ARG A 202 13.28 2.12 9.73
N SER A 203 14.05 1.17 9.18
CA SER A 203 15.52 1.22 9.28
C SER A 203 16.21 2.00 8.17
N ASP A 204 15.68 1.95 6.96
CA ASP A 204 16.37 2.40 5.73
C ASP A 204 15.47 3.27 4.83
N GLY A 205 14.22 3.52 5.24
CA GLY A 205 13.25 4.31 4.50
C GLY A 205 13.49 5.81 4.59
N ILE A 206 12.94 6.54 3.63
CA ILE A 206 12.96 8.00 3.56
C ILE A 206 11.61 8.49 4.08
N SER A 207 11.63 9.32 5.12
CA SER A 207 10.40 9.94 5.62
C SER A 207 9.77 10.80 4.53
N MET A 208 8.54 10.46 4.14
CA MET A 208 7.72 11.26 3.24
C MET A 208 6.41 11.63 3.92
N ARG A 209 5.88 12.82 3.60
CA ARG A 209 4.52 13.18 3.96
C ARG A 209 3.67 13.13 2.70
N PHE A 210 2.61 12.34 2.74
CA PHE A 210 1.59 12.34 1.71
C PHE A 210 0.62 13.49 1.97
N GLU A 211 0.37 14.32 0.96
CA GLU A 211 -0.64 15.36 1.06
C GLU A 211 -2.01 14.78 0.78
N ASN A 212 -3.00 15.13 1.61
CA ASN A 212 -4.39 14.77 1.38
C ASN A 212 -4.87 15.39 0.05
N VAL A 213 -5.36 14.54 -0.84
CA VAL A 213 -5.98 14.99 -2.08
C VAL A 213 -7.32 15.65 -1.74
N LYS A 214 -7.40 16.97 -1.95
CA LYS A 214 -8.63 17.76 -1.81
C LYS A 214 -9.53 17.58 -3.03
#